data_AF-A0A5D2IS01-F1
#
_entry.id   AF-A0A5D2IS01-F1
#
_cell.length_a   1.000
_cell.length_b   1.000
_cell.length_c   1.000
_cell.angle_alpha   90.00
_cell.angle_beta   90.00
_cell.angle_gamma   90.00
#
_symmetry.space_group_name_H-M   'P 1'
#
loop_
_entity.id
_entity.type
_entity.pdbx_description
1 polymer ?
#
loop_
_entity_poly.entity_id
_entity_poly.type
_entity_poly.pdbx_seq_one_letter_code
_entity_poly.pdbx_strand_id
1 'polypeptide(L)'
;MVGASSLQPRLLSSFVGDRLVQSRQPLAQLFHYNPGRKHVSMQLSRTFSGLTNLLFNRRNNLDEVPDGKRKRLRPGKLSPRRPVPNHIKRPPYVKTRMAPGIASGPEVHDLKGIEHMRASGRLAAQVLNYAGTLVKPGITTDEIDEVVHQMIIDNGAYPSPLGYGGFPKSVCTSVNECICHGIPDSRPLQDGDIINIDVTVYLNGYHGDTSATFFCGDVSEEARNLVKVTKESLDKAISICAPGVEFKKIGKTIQ
;
A
#
# COMPACT_ATOMS: atom_id res chain seq x y z
N MET A 1 5.38 53.64 -0.04
CA MET A 1 4.72 53.47 -1.34
C MET A 1 5.50 52.45 -2.14
N VAL A 2 4.84 51.35 -2.54
CA VAL A 2 5.14 50.41 -3.65
C VAL A 2 6.53 49.75 -3.65
N GLY A 3 6.74 48.44 -3.68
CA GLY A 3 5.87 47.28 -3.84
C GLY A 3 6.81 46.07 -3.99
N ALA A 4 6.54 45.00 -3.25
CA ALA A 4 7.28 43.74 -3.31
C ALA A 4 6.85 42.92 -4.54
N SER A 5 7.81 42.35 -5.25
CA SER A 5 7.59 41.26 -6.20
C SER A 5 8.74 40.26 -6.06
N SER A 6 8.51 39.21 -5.28
CA SER A 6 9.39 38.05 -5.18
C SER A 6 9.06 37.07 -6.30
N LEU A 7 9.98 36.93 -7.25
CA LEU A 7 9.91 35.94 -8.32
C LEU A 7 10.26 34.55 -7.77
N GLN A 8 9.36 33.58 -7.95
CA GLN A 8 9.60 32.15 -7.72
C GLN A 8 10.57 31.60 -8.79
N PRO A 9 11.51 30.70 -8.45
CA PRO A 9 12.29 30.00 -9.46
C PRO A 9 11.52 28.78 -10.01
N ARG A 10 11.24 28.82 -11.32
CA ARG A 10 10.85 27.66 -12.14
C ARG A 10 12.10 26.82 -12.40
N LEU A 11 12.10 25.55 -11.99
CA LEU A 11 13.15 24.60 -12.38
C LEU A 11 12.84 24.05 -13.79
N LEU A 12 13.62 24.51 -14.75
CA LEU A 12 13.66 24.03 -16.13
C LEU A 12 14.49 22.75 -16.23
N SER A 13 13.91 21.72 -16.86
CA SER A 13 14.62 20.50 -17.26
C SER A 13 15.63 20.80 -18.36
N SER A 14 16.85 20.30 -18.23
CA SER A 14 17.83 20.24 -19.32
C SER A 14 18.08 18.79 -19.71
N PHE A 15 17.71 18.48 -20.96
CA PHE A 15 18.05 17.27 -21.69
C PHE A 15 19.36 17.53 -22.46
N VAL A 16 20.43 16.80 -22.12
CA VAL A 16 21.55 16.36 -22.97
C VAL A 16 22.19 15.21 -22.17
N GLY A 17 22.38 13.97 -22.62
CA GLY A 17 22.63 13.46 -23.96
C GLY A 17 24.07 12.97 -24.01
N ASP A 18 24.33 11.74 -23.54
CA ASP A 18 25.63 11.09 -23.81
C ASP A 18 25.47 9.62 -24.23
N ARG A 19 26.13 9.34 -25.35
CA ARG A 19 26.16 8.10 -26.12
C ARG A 19 27.04 7.06 -25.43
N LEU A 20 26.54 5.83 -25.25
CA LEU A 20 27.41 4.64 -25.19
C LEU A 20 26.78 3.44 -25.94
N VAL A 21 27.49 3.09 -27.03
CA VAL A 21 27.68 1.79 -27.69
C VAL A 21 26.51 0.79 -27.73
N GLN A 22 25.91 0.67 -28.91
CA GLN A 22 25.00 -0.42 -29.29
C GLN A 22 25.75 -1.75 -29.47
N SER A 23 25.50 -2.71 -28.60
CA SER A 23 25.73 -4.13 -28.88
C SER A 23 24.56 -4.68 -29.70
N ARG A 24 24.84 -5.16 -30.92
CA ARG A 24 23.87 -5.83 -31.80
C ARG A 24 23.93 -7.35 -31.59
N GLN A 25 23.20 -7.86 -30.59
CA GLN A 25 22.71 -9.24 -30.59
C GLN A 25 21.33 -9.31 -29.90
N PRO A 26 20.31 -9.97 -30.49
CA PRO A 26 19.02 -10.14 -29.82
C PRO A 26 19.13 -11.25 -28.76
N LEU A 27 18.93 -10.92 -27.49
CA LEU A 27 18.86 -11.86 -26.34
C LEU A 27 17.59 -12.77 -26.34
N ALA A 28 16.86 -12.85 -27.46
CA ALA A 28 15.57 -13.53 -27.55
C ALA A 28 15.66 -15.05 -27.83
N GLN A 29 16.84 -15.68 -27.75
CA GLN A 29 17.00 -17.10 -28.10
C GLN A 29 17.39 -18.04 -26.94
N LEU A 30 17.36 -17.59 -25.68
CA LEU A 30 17.74 -18.43 -24.52
C LEU A 30 16.59 -19.00 -23.68
N PHE A 31 15.32 -18.73 -24.03
CA PHE A 31 14.19 -19.25 -23.26
C PHE A 31 13.13 -19.88 -24.15
N HIS A 32 13.24 -21.21 -24.34
CA HIS A 32 12.12 -22.02 -24.80
C HIS A 32 11.20 -22.32 -23.61
N TYR A 33 10.03 -21.67 -23.56
CA TYR A 33 8.98 -21.95 -22.58
C TYR A 33 7.99 -22.97 -23.17
N ASN A 34 7.80 -24.09 -22.47
CA ASN A 34 6.93 -25.18 -22.89
C ASN A 34 5.73 -25.26 -21.92
N PRO A 35 4.48 -24.96 -22.31
CA PRO A 35 3.36 -24.85 -21.39
C PRO A 35 2.78 -26.24 -21.10
N GLY A 36 3.32 -26.93 -20.11
CA GLY A 36 2.71 -28.15 -19.56
C GLY A 36 1.46 -27.80 -18.74
N ARG A 37 0.28 -28.24 -19.19
CA ARG A 37 -0.98 -28.19 -18.42
C ARG A 37 -0.81 -28.97 -17.11
N LYS A 38 -0.82 -28.28 -15.98
CA LYS A 38 -1.18 -28.85 -14.67
C LYS A 38 -2.24 -27.97 -14.03
N HIS A 39 -3.44 -28.50 -13.89
CA HIS A 39 -4.51 -27.91 -13.09
C HIS A 39 -4.00 -27.76 -11.65
N VAL A 40 -3.88 -26.52 -11.16
CA VAL A 40 -3.69 -26.24 -9.75
C VAL A 40 -5.09 -26.16 -9.12
N SER A 41 -5.45 -27.15 -8.32
CA SER A 41 -6.60 -27.09 -7.43
C SER A 41 -6.22 -26.20 -6.24
N MET A 42 -6.91 -25.08 -6.09
CA MET A 42 -6.71 -24.16 -4.97
C MET A 42 -7.91 -24.27 -4.03
N GLN A 43 -7.63 -24.61 -2.78
CA GLN A 43 -8.64 -24.77 -1.74
C GLN A 43 -9.03 -23.39 -1.21
N LEU A 44 -10.25 -22.94 -1.50
CA LEU A 44 -10.79 -21.68 -0.98
C LEU A 44 -10.89 -21.76 0.56
N SER A 45 -10.46 -20.70 1.24
CA SER A 45 -10.62 -20.56 2.68
C SER A 45 -12.11 -20.60 3.03
N ARG A 46 -12.50 -21.55 3.88
CA ARG A 46 -13.86 -21.65 4.43
C ARG A 46 -14.20 -20.33 5.15
N THR A 47 -15.21 -19.61 4.66
CA THR A 47 -15.82 -18.51 5.39
C THR A 47 -16.42 -19.06 6.67
N PHE A 48 -15.82 -18.73 7.82
CA PHE A 48 -16.41 -19.03 9.11
C PHE A 48 -17.74 -18.29 9.25
N SER A 49 -18.79 -19.03 9.62
CA SER A 49 -20.16 -18.54 9.74
C SER A 49 -20.32 -17.56 10.92
N GLY A 50 -21.30 -16.66 10.80
CA GLY A 50 -21.53 -15.52 11.72
C GLY A 50 -21.71 -15.85 13.20
N LEU A 51 -21.97 -17.11 13.57
CA LEU A 51 -22.05 -17.57 14.97
C LEU A 51 -20.68 -17.57 15.66
N THR A 52 -19.60 -17.85 14.94
CA THR A 52 -18.23 -17.82 15.52
C THR A 52 -17.79 -16.40 15.86
N ASN A 53 -18.08 -15.43 14.99
CA ASN A 53 -17.87 -14.00 15.26
C ASN A 53 -18.68 -13.50 16.47
N LEU A 54 -19.90 -14.01 16.66
CA LEU A 54 -20.75 -13.64 17.80
C LEU A 54 -20.17 -14.16 19.13
N LEU A 55 -19.59 -15.36 19.13
CA LEU A 55 -18.95 -15.94 20.32
C LEU A 55 -17.63 -15.24 20.69
N PHE A 56 -16.88 -14.72 19.72
CA PHE A 56 -15.70 -13.88 19.99
C PHE A 56 -16.06 -12.47 20.49
N ASN A 57 -17.20 -11.91 20.08
CA ASN A 57 -17.63 -10.57 20.50
C ASN A 57 -18.41 -10.53 21.82
N ARG A 58 -18.85 -11.67 22.36
CA ARG A 58 -19.65 -11.74 23.59
C ARG A 58 -18.81 -11.89 24.87
N ARG A 59 -17.76 -11.08 25.01
CA ARG A 59 -17.14 -10.80 26.32
C ARG A 59 -17.46 -9.35 26.70
N ASN A 60 -18.34 -9.26 27.70
CA ASN A 60 -18.91 -8.07 28.30
C ASN A 60 -17.86 -7.03 28.72
N ASN A 61 -18.29 -5.76 28.69
CA ASN A 61 -17.75 -4.58 29.38
C ASN A 61 -16.73 -4.88 30.49
N LEU A 62 -15.45 -4.88 30.14
CA LEU A 62 -14.32 -4.78 31.05
C LEU A 62 -13.40 -3.70 30.48
N ASP A 63 -13.81 -2.43 30.63
CA ASP A 63 -13.01 -1.26 30.27
C ASP A 63 -11.96 -0.90 31.34
N GLU A 64 -11.75 -1.77 32.32
CA GLU A 64 -10.61 -1.72 33.24
C GLU A 64 -9.66 -2.88 32.90
N VAL A 65 -8.61 -2.55 32.15
CA VAL A 65 -7.47 -3.46 31.99
C VAL A 65 -6.47 -3.12 33.09
N PRO A 66 -6.10 -4.06 33.99
CA PRO A 66 -5.10 -3.79 35.01
C PRO A 66 -3.75 -3.57 34.35
N ASP A 67 -3.07 -2.52 34.83
CA ASP A 67 -1.65 -2.17 34.68
C ASP A 67 -1.04 -2.33 33.27
N GLY A 68 -0.81 -1.20 32.59
CA GLY A 68 0.08 -1.10 31.42
C GLY A 68 -0.42 -1.68 30.09
N LYS A 69 -1.61 -2.27 30.00
CA LYS A 69 -2.14 -2.84 28.75
C LYS A 69 -3.05 -1.85 28.01
N ARG A 70 -2.72 -1.57 26.74
CA ARG A 70 -3.52 -0.69 25.85
C ARG A 70 -4.96 -1.20 25.70
N LYS A 71 -5.90 -0.25 25.61
CA LYS A 71 -7.29 -0.56 25.28
C LYS A 71 -7.37 -1.19 23.89
N ARG A 72 -8.21 -2.22 23.77
CA ARG A 72 -8.48 -2.89 22.49
C ARG A 72 -8.99 -1.89 21.46
N LEU A 73 -8.50 -1.98 20.23
CA LEU A 73 -8.96 -1.15 19.13
C LEU A 73 -10.45 -1.31 18.86
N ARG A 74 -11.10 -0.17 18.60
CA ARG A 74 -12.50 -0.07 18.20
C ARG A 74 -12.59 0.80 16.94
N PRO A 75 -13.48 0.48 15.99
CA PRO A 75 -13.74 1.35 14.85
C PRO A 75 -14.27 2.72 15.30
N GLY A 76 -13.74 3.78 14.70
CA GLY A 76 -14.24 5.15 14.78
C GLY A 76 -15.36 5.43 13.79
N LYS A 77 -15.73 6.71 13.67
CA LYS A 77 -16.72 7.18 12.68
C LYS A 77 -16.04 7.36 11.32
N LEU A 78 -16.73 6.98 10.25
CA LEU A 78 -16.25 7.17 8.88
C LEU A 78 -16.77 8.50 8.32
N SER A 79 -15.88 9.30 7.73
CA SER A 79 -16.30 10.43 6.89
C SER A 79 -16.83 9.94 5.52
N PRO A 80 -17.63 10.74 4.80
CA PRO A 80 -18.12 10.41 3.47
C PRO A 80 -17.00 10.05 2.49
N ARG A 81 -17.35 9.26 1.46
CA ARG A 81 -16.40 8.89 0.41
C ARG A 81 -15.90 10.14 -0.34
N ARG A 82 -14.58 10.26 -0.48
CA ARG A 82 -13.94 11.38 -1.18
C ARG A 82 -14.12 11.27 -2.71
N PRO A 83 -14.48 12.37 -3.41
CA PRO A 83 -14.71 12.35 -4.85
C PRO A 83 -13.41 12.30 -5.63
N VAL A 84 -13.41 11.60 -6.77
CA VAL A 84 -12.27 11.59 -7.70
C VAL A 84 -12.66 12.35 -8.97
N PRO A 85 -11.87 13.36 -9.43
CA PRO A 85 -12.17 14.11 -10.64
C PRO A 85 -12.35 13.24 -11.90
N ASN A 86 -13.20 13.69 -12.82
CA ASN A 86 -13.56 12.90 -14.01
C ASN A 86 -12.40 12.63 -14.96
N HIS A 87 -11.41 13.53 -15.03
CA HIS A 87 -10.24 13.38 -15.90
C HIS A 87 -9.24 12.32 -15.40
N ILE A 88 -9.32 11.90 -14.13
CA ILE A 88 -8.48 10.84 -13.58
C ILE A 88 -8.92 9.49 -14.14
N LYS A 89 -7.98 8.77 -14.76
CA LYS A 89 -8.22 7.43 -15.29
C LYS A 89 -8.55 6.47 -14.14
N ARG A 90 -9.72 5.83 -14.20
CA ARG A 90 -10.19 4.89 -13.18
C ARG A 90 -9.88 3.44 -13.56
N PRO A 91 -9.53 2.58 -12.58
CA PRO A 91 -9.37 1.16 -12.83
C PRO A 91 -10.73 0.48 -13.10
N PRO A 92 -10.75 -0.69 -13.78
CA PRO A 92 -11.98 -1.32 -14.28
C PRO A 92 -13.03 -1.63 -13.19
N TYR A 93 -12.60 -2.04 -11.99
CA TYR A 93 -13.49 -2.44 -10.90
C TYR A 93 -14.37 -1.31 -10.36
N VAL A 94 -13.98 -0.05 -10.57
CA VAL A 94 -14.77 1.11 -10.11
C VAL A 94 -16.11 1.20 -10.84
N LYS A 95 -16.14 0.80 -12.13
CA LYS A 95 -17.37 0.82 -12.94
C LYS A 95 -18.24 -0.42 -12.69
N THR A 96 -17.61 -1.59 -12.65
CA THR A 96 -18.33 -2.87 -12.58
C THR A 96 -18.81 -3.22 -11.18
N ARG A 97 -18.23 -2.60 -10.13
CA ARG A 97 -18.40 -3.00 -8.71
C ARG A 97 -18.06 -4.47 -8.44
N MET A 98 -17.37 -5.12 -9.37
CA MET A 98 -16.87 -6.49 -9.23
C MET A 98 -15.37 -6.44 -8.98
N ALA A 99 -14.90 -7.25 -8.03
CA ALA A 99 -13.47 -7.47 -7.89
C ALA A 99 -12.92 -8.08 -9.20
N PRO A 100 -11.72 -7.66 -9.65
CA PRO A 100 -11.09 -8.30 -10.79
C PRO A 100 -10.86 -9.79 -10.48
N GLY A 101 -11.02 -10.65 -11.48
CA GLY A 101 -10.71 -12.07 -11.34
C GLY A 101 -9.21 -12.29 -11.09
N ILE A 102 -8.86 -13.45 -10.55
CA ILE A 102 -7.46 -13.86 -10.40
C ILE A 102 -6.89 -14.11 -11.79
N ALA A 103 -5.74 -13.49 -12.10
CA ALA A 103 -5.04 -13.72 -13.36
C ALA A 103 -4.70 -15.21 -13.54
N SER A 104 -4.73 -15.70 -14.78
CA SER A 104 -4.48 -17.10 -15.11
C SER A 104 -2.99 -17.52 -14.98
N GLY A 105 -2.09 -16.57 -14.74
CA GLY A 105 -0.66 -16.81 -14.60
C GLY A 105 0.14 -15.51 -14.47
N PRO A 106 1.48 -15.60 -14.36
CA PRO A 106 2.35 -14.44 -14.30
C PRO A 106 2.34 -13.68 -15.63
N GLU A 107 2.35 -12.35 -15.55
CA GLU A 107 2.50 -11.46 -16.70
C GLU A 107 3.98 -11.07 -16.87
N VAL A 108 4.47 -11.10 -18.11
CA VAL A 108 5.80 -10.59 -18.48
C VAL A 108 5.60 -9.30 -19.26
N HIS A 109 5.97 -8.17 -18.65
CA HIS A 109 5.77 -6.86 -19.26
C HIS A 109 6.85 -6.52 -20.29
N ASP A 110 6.44 -5.78 -21.32
CA ASP A 110 7.35 -5.11 -22.25
C ASP A 110 8.00 -3.87 -21.60
N LEU A 111 8.89 -3.20 -22.34
CA LEU A 111 9.59 -2.01 -21.84
C LEU A 111 8.64 -0.90 -21.39
N LYS A 112 7.53 -0.70 -22.11
CA LYS A 112 6.52 0.31 -21.81
C LYS A 112 5.77 -0.01 -20.51
N GLY A 113 5.37 -1.26 -20.32
CA GLY A 113 4.76 -1.73 -19.08
C GLY A 113 5.70 -1.57 -17.89
N ILE A 114 6.98 -1.90 -18.06
CA ILE A 114 8.01 -1.68 -17.03
C ILE A 114 8.14 -0.19 -16.67
N GLU A 115 8.17 0.70 -17.65
CA GLU A 115 8.23 2.15 -17.41
C GLU A 115 7.01 2.68 -16.65
N HIS A 116 5.81 2.23 -17.01
CA HIS A 116 4.60 2.61 -16.29
C HIS A 116 4.56 2.05 -14.86
N MET A 117 4.97 0.80 -14.64
CA MET A 117 5.10 0.25 -13.29
C MET A 117 6.12 1.03 -12.44
N ARG A 118 7.26 1.43 -13.03
CA ARG A 118 8.24 2.28 -12.34
C ARG A 118 7.64 3.63 -11.95
N ALA A 119 6.84 4.24 -12.82
CA ALA A 119 6.16 5.50 -12.52
C ALA A 119 5.14 5.34 -11.39
N SER A 120 4.26 4.33 -11.46
CA SER A 120 3.26 4.04 -10.41
C SER A 120 3.92 3.71 -9.07
N GLY A 121 4.94 2.84 -9.07
CA GLY A 121 5.66 2.47 -7.86
C GLY A 121 6.41 3.65 -7.22
N ARG A 122 7.03 4.52 -8.04
CA ARG A 122 7.68 5.74 -7.55
C ARG A 122 6.67 6.68 -6.87
N LEU A 123 5.51 6.89 -7.49
CA LEU A 123 4.46 7.72 -6.90
C LEU A 123 3.93 7.13 -5.59
N ALA A 124 3.67 5.82 -5.54
CA ALA A 124 3.22 5.15 -4.31
C ALA A 124 4.23 5.33 -3.17
N ALA A 125 5.53 5.17 -3.44
CA ALA A 125 6.59 5.40 -2.47
C ALA A 125 6.68 6.87 -2.00
N GLN A 126 6.51 7.84 -2.91
CA GLN A 126 6.48 9.26 -2.55
C GLN A 126 5.30 9.60 -1.63
N VAL A 127 4.12 9.06 -1.95
CA VAL A 127 2.91 9.23 -1.14
C VAL A 127 3.08 8.58 0.23
N LEU A 128 3.61 7.35 0.30
CA LEU A 128 3.88 6.65 1.56
C LEU A 128 4.86 7.42 2.45
N ASN A 129 5.96 7.91 1.86
CA ASN A 129 6.96 8.69 2.60
C ASN A 129 6.34 9.96 3.18
N TYR A 130 5.53 10.67 2.40
CA TYR A 130 4.84 11.86 2.88
C TYR A 130 3.81 11.54 3.97
N ALA A 131 2.99 10.50 3.78
CA ALA A 131 2.02 10.04 4.78
C ALA A 131 2.69 9.70 6.12
N GLY A 132 3.87 9.08 6.08
CA GLY A 132 4.68 8.80 7.27
C GLY A 132 5.06 10.05 8.07
N THR A 133 5.28 11.20 7.41
CA THR A 133 5.59 12.46 8.11
C THR A 133 4.43 13.06 8.88
N LEU A 134 3.20 12.60 8.59
CA LEU A 134 1.98 13.07 9.27
C LEU A 134 1.74 12.33 10.60
N VAL A 135 2.38 11.17 10.80
CA VAL A 135 2.15 10.29 11.95
C VAL A 135 2.65 10.96 13.23
N LYS A 136 1.70 11.38 14.07
CA LYS A 136 1.95 11.99 15.38
C LYS A 136 0.74 11.79 16.30
N PRO A 137 0.91 11.85 17.64
CA PRO A 137 -0.21 11.76 18.55
C PRO A 137 -1.29 12.81 18.24
N GLY A 138 -2.56 12.40 18.28
CA GLY A 138 -3.72 13.24 18.05
C GLY A 138 -4.25 13.28 16.61
N ILE A 139 -3.42 13.00 15.59
CA ILE A 139 -3.93 12.94 14.20
C ILE A 139 -4.85 11.75 14.02
N THR A 140 -5.96 11.91 13.31
CA THR A 140 -6.84 10.79 12.95
C THR A 140 -6.34 10.06 11.72
N THR A 141 -6.72 8.79 11.59
CA THR A 141 -6.41 8.04 10.37
C THR A 141 -7.19 8.58 9.16
N ASP A 142 -8.37 9.16 9.36
CA ASP A 142 -9.14 9.84 8.30
C ASP A 142 -8.47 11.12 7.78
N GLU A 143 -7.76 11.88 8.62
CA GLU A 143 -6.94 13.02 8.19
C GLU A 143 -5.73 12.56 7.35
N ILE A 144 -5.14 11.40 7.67
CA ILE A 144 -4.09 10.80 6.84
C ILE A 144 -4.66 10.40 5.48
N ASP A 145 -5.83 9.75 5.44
CA ASP A 145 -6.54 9.39 4.20
C ASP A 145 -6.84 10.62 3.33
N GLU A 146 -7.25 11.73 3.93
CA GLU A 146 -7.51 12.99 3.23
C GLU A 146 -6.30 13.46 2.43
N VAL A 147 -5.16 13.55 3.11
CA VAL A 147 -3.93 14.08 2.54
C VAL A 147 -3.37 13.12 1.49
N VAL A 148 -3.42 11.80 1.77
CA VAL A 148 -3.02 10.76 0.82
C VAL A 148 -3.91 10.80 -0.44
N HIS A 149 -5.23 10.90 -0.26
CA HIS A 149 -6.18 11.01 -1.36
C HIS A 149 -5.82 12.20 -2.24
N GLN A 150 -5.68 13.40 -1.65
CA GLN A 150 -5.42 14.61 -2.40
C GLN A 150 -4.08 14.55 -3.15
N MET A 151 -3.01 14.08 -2.49
CA MET A 151 -1.70 13.94 -3.13
C MET A 151 -1.73 12.98 -4.34
N ILE A 152 -2.49 11.87 -4.24
CA ILE A 152 -2.66 10.94 -5.36
C ILE A 152 -3.39 11.61 -6.54
N ILE A 153 -4.46 12.36 -6.26
CA ILE A 153 -5.22 13.10 -7.27
C ILE A 153 -4.36 14.18 -7.94
N ASP A 154 -3.61 14.96 -7.15
CA ASP A 154 -2.74 16.03 -7.65
C ASP A 154 -1.63 15.50 -8.58
N ASN A 155 -1.26 14.23 -8.44
CA ASN A 155 -0.31 13.53 -9.30
C ASN A 155 -0.97 12.76 -10.46
N GLY A 156 -2.25 13.03 -10.76
CA GLY A 156 -2.95 12.46 -11.91
C GLY A 156 -3.29 10.98 -11.78
N ALA A 157 -3.23 10.42 -10.56
CA ALA A 157 -3.45 9.01 -10.29
C ALA A 157 -4.78 8.76 -9.56
N TYR A 158 -5.23 7.51 -9.56
CA TYR A 158 -6.39 7.06 -8.79
C TYR A 158 -5.94 6.30 -7.53
N PRO A 159 -6.52 6.57 -6.34
CA PRO A 159 -6.24 5.78 -5.15
C PRO A 159 -6.89 4.39 -5.26
N SER A 160 -6.09 3.37 -5.51
CA SER A 160 -6.59 2.04 -5.89
C SER A 160 -7.52 1.39 -4.86
N PRO A 161 -7.30 1.51 -3.53
CA PRO A 161 -8.21 0.94 -2.56
C PRO A 161 -9.64 1.48 -2.69
N LEU A 162 -9.81 2.71 -3.20
CA LEU A 162 -11.09 3.39 -3.22
C LEU A 162 -12.13 2.67 -4.10
N GLY A 163 -13.10 2.02 -3.47
CA GLY A 163 -14.14 1.23 -4.12
C GLY A 163 -13.71 -0.17 -4.56
N TYR A 164 -12.47 -0.57 -4.31
CA TYR A 164 -12.01 -1.95 -4.56
C TYR A 164 -12.74 -2.91 -3.61
N GLY A 165 -13.54 -3.83 -4.15
CA GLY A 165 -14.37 -4.72 -3.33
C GLY A 165 -15.34 -3.98 -2.37
N GLY A 166 -15.67 -2.72 -2.66
CA GLY A 166 -16.48 -1.87 -1.77
C GLY A 166 -15.70 -1.16 -0.66
N PHE A 167 -14.36 -1.22 -0.64
CA PHE A 167 -13.54 -0.53 0.36
C PHE A 167 -13.77 1.00 0.31
N PRO A 168 -14.02 1.67 1.44
CA PRO A 168 -14.59 3.02 1.45
C PRO A 168 -13.56 4.16 1.35
N LYS A 169 -12.28 3.87 1.53
CA LYS A 169 -11.19 4.86 1.70
C LYS A 169 -10.10 4.69 0.65
N SER A 170 -9.15 5.62 0.63
CA SER A 170 -8.12 5.77 -0.40
C SER A 170 -6.81 5.07 -0.05
N VAL A 171 -6.63 4.75 1.24
CA VAL A 171 -5.44 4.13 1.84
C VAL A 171 -5.90 3.19 2.96
N CYS A 172 -5.08 2.20 3.33
CA CYS A 172 -5.31 1.45 4.57
C CYS A 172 -4.43 2.00 5.70
N THR A 173 -4.99 2.06 6.92
CA THR A 173 -4.27 2.49 8.14
C THR A 173 -4.49 1.45 9.23
N SER A 174 -3.48 0.62 9.48
CA SER A 174 -3.59 -0.54 10.38
C SER A 174 -2.78 -0.28 11.65
N VAL A 175 -3.48 0.11 12.71
CA VAL A 175 -2.88 0.47 14.01
C VAL A 175 -2.72 -0.80 14.87
N ASN A 176 -1.61 -0.93 15.59
CA ASN A 176 -1.35 -1.97 16.60
C ASN A 176 -1.79 -3.41 16.20
N GLU A 177 -2.82 -3.99 16.84
CA GLU A 177 -3.28 -5.36 16.56
C GLU A 177 -4.04 -5.52 15.23
N CYS A 178 -4.31 -4.42 14.52
CA CYS A 178 -4.84 -4.46 13.17
C CYS A 178 -3.74 -4.91 12.20
N ILE A 179 -3.86 -6.15 11.70
CA ILE A 179 -2.83 -6.77 10.85
C ILE A 179 -2.72 -6.05 9.49
N CYS A 180 -3.84 -5.85 8.81
CA CYS A 180 -3.91 -5.19 7.50
C CYS A 180 -5.33 -4.68 7.23
N HIS A 181 -5.47 -3.87 6.18
CA HIS A 181 -6.75 -3.34 5.69
C HIS A 181 -7.56 -2.57 6.74
N GLY A 182 -6.90 -1.93 7.71
CA GLY A 182 -7.57 -1.00 8.61
C GLY A 182 -8.20 0.16 7.82
N ILE A 183 -9.46 0.46 8.10
CA ILE A 183 -10.20 1.54 7.43
C ILE A 183 -9.91 2.85 8.15
N PRO A 184 -9.39 3.88 7.46
CA PRO A 184 -9.29 5.23 8.00
C PRO A 184 -10.60 5.74 8.60
N ASP A 185 -10.53 6.22 9.84
CA ASP A 185 -11.69 6.63 10.64
C ASP A 185 -11.32 7.77 11.62
N SER A 186 -12.29 8.17 12.43
CA SER A 186 -12.15 9.27 13.39
C SER A 186 -11.29 8.95 14.62
N ARG A 187 -10.58 7.81 14.68
CA ARG A 187 -9.73 7.46 15.83
C ARG A 187 -8.45 8.31 15.79
N PRO A 188 -8.17 9.12 16.82
CA PRO A 188 -6.86 9.77 16.94
C PRO A 188 -5.78 8.74 17.29
N LEU A 189 -4.61 8.86 16.68
CA LEU A 189 -3.42 8.12 17.06
C LEU A 189 -2.99 8.51 18.47
N GLN A 190 -2.52 7.53 19.24
CA GLN A 190 -2.06 7.72 20.61
C GLN A 190 -0.53 7.64 20.65
N ASP A 191 0.07 8.32 21.63
CA ASP A 191 1.49 8.16 21.91
C ASP A 191 1.83 6.69 22.19
N GLY A 192 2.86 6.22 21.52
CA GLY A 192 3.30 4.83 21.52
C GLY A 192 2.61 3.91 20.50
N ASP A 193 1.58 4.36 19.77
CA ASP A 193 1.01 3.54 18.69
C ASP A 193 2.07 3.21 17.61
N ILE A 194 1.94 2.03 17.00
CA ILE A 194 2.52 1.77 15.69
C ILE A 194 1.39 1.71 14.66
N ILE A 195 1.65 2.24 13.47
CA ILE A 195 0.67 2.29 12.38
C ILE A 195 1.32 1.87 11.06
N ASN A 196 0.77 0.83 10.43
CA ASN A 196 1.05 0.54 9.03
C ASN A 196 0.16 1.42 8.14
N ILE A 197 0.77 2.10 7.16
CA ILE A 197 0.07 2.81 6.10
C ILE A 197 0.34 2.08 4.79
N ASP A 198 -0.72 1.67 4.10
CA ASP A 198 -0.65 0.88 2.87
C ASP A 198 -1.20 1.67 1.69
N VAL A 199 -0.31 2.04 0.76
CA VAL A 199 -0.55 2.95 -0.34
C VAL A 199 -0.49 2.19 -1.66
N THR A 200 -1.62 2.21 -2.37
CA THR A 200 -1.69 1.70 -3.74
C THR A 200 -2.24 2.76 -4.70
N VAL A 201 -1.49 3.13 -5.73
CA VAL A 201 -1.90 4.13 -6.75
C VAL A 201 -2.13 3.46 -8.09
N TYR A 202 -3.05 3.99 -8.89
CA TYR A 202 -3.28 3.58 -10.28
C TYR A 202 -2.96 4.75 -11.21
N LEU A 203 -1.85 4.63 -11.93
CA LEU A 203 -1.31 5.64 -12.83
C LEU A 203 -0.97 4.98 -14.17
N ASN A 204 -1.29 5.64 -15.28
CA ASN A 204 -1.01 5.18 -16.65
C ASN A 204 -1.53 3.76 -16.98
N GLY A 205 -2.49 3.24 -16.23
CA GLY A 205 -3.00 1.88 -16.42
C GLY A 205 -2.41 0.81 -15.50
N TYR A 206 -1.48 1.17 -14.61
CA TYR A 206 -0.72 0.24 -13.78
C TYR A 206 -0.83 0.62 -12.31
N HIS A 207 -0.87 -0.40 -11.44
CA HIS A 207 -0.83 -0.22 -10.01
C HIS A 207 0.61 -0.13 -9.49
N GLY A 208 0.86 0.74 -8.53
CA GLY A 208 2.06 0.74 -7.70
C GLY A 208 1.62 0.58 -6.26
N ASP A 209 2.22 -0.37 -5.54
CA ASP A 209 1.76 -0.82 -4.23
C ASP A 209 2.92 -0.91 -3.23
N THR A 210 2.77 -0.30 -2.06
CA THR A 210 3.79 -0.33 -1.00
C THR A 210 3.21 0.10 0.34
N SER A 211 3.76 -0.46 1.42
CA SER A 211 3.41 -0.08 2.79
C SER A 211 4.63 -0.02 3.70
N ALA A 212 4.48 0.72 4.81
CA ALA A 212 5.46 0.75 5.88
C ALA A 212 4.79 0.99 7.23
N THR A 213 5.43 0.54 8.30
CA THR A 213 4.98 0.78 9.67
C THR A 213 5.75 1.94 10.28
N PHE A 214 5.03 2.91 10.81
CA PHE A 214 5.55 4.14 11.42
C PHE A 214 5.30 4.15 12.93
N PHE A 215 6.17 4.85 13.65
CA PHE A 215 6.04 5.11 15.08
C PHE A 215 5.25 6.39 15.33
N CYS A 216 4.28 6.35 16.24
CA CYS A 216 3.54 7.52 16.68
C CYS A 216 4.04 7.95 18.05
N GLY A 217 4.87 8.99 18.10
CA GLY A 217 5.48 9.46 19.34
C GLY A 217 6.51 8.49 19.89
N ASP A 218 6.53 8.27 21.22
CA ASP A 218 7.49 7.36 21.85
C ASP A 218 6.93 5.95 22.01
N VAL A 219 7.52 5.01 21.26
CA VAL A 219 7.09 3.61 21.21
C VAL A 219 7.99 2.73 22.08
N SER A 220 7.43 1.65 22.62
CA SER A 220 8.17 0.69 23.45
C SER A 220 9.27 -0.02 22.67
N GLU A 221 10.27 -0.55 23.38
CA GLU A 221 11.36 -1.32 22.74
C GLU A 221 10.85 -2.54 21.98
N GLU A 222 9.81 -3.21 22.49
CA GLU A 222 9.18 -4.35 21.82
C GLU A 222 8.57 -3.93 20.48
N ALA A 223 7.88 -2.78 20.44
CA ALA A 223 7.31 -2.24 19.22
C ALA A 223 8.40 -1.83 18.22
N ARG A 224 9.50 -1.21 18.68
CA ARG A 224 10.66 -0.87 17.84
C ARG A 224 11.29 -2.13 17.24
N ASN A 225 11.48 -3.16 18.06
CA ASN A 225 12.06 -4.43 17.62
C ASN A 225 11.14 -5.14 16.61
N LEU A 226 9.82 -5.17 16.85
CA LEU A 226 8.87 -5.74 15.90
C LEU A 226 8.97 -5.07 14.53
N VAL A 227 8.89 -3.74 14.46
CA VAL A 227 8.99 -3.00 13.19
C VAL A 227 10.34 -3.22 12.50
N LYS A 228 11.43 -3.23 13.26
CA LYS A 228 12.78 -3.53 12.75
C LYS A 228 12.84 -4.93 12.12
N VAL A 229 12.45 -5.97 12.85
CA VAL A 229 12.52 -7.36 12.37
C VAL A 229 11.60 -7.57 11.16
N THR A 230 10.41 -6.98 11.13
CA THR A 230 9.54 -7.02 9.95
C THR A 230 10.22 -6.44 8.72
N LYS A 231 10.91 -5.29 8.86
CA LYS A 231 11.66 -4.66 7.77
C LYS A 231 12.85 -5.51 7.32
N GLU A 232 13.63 -6.05 8.25
CA GLU A 232 14.77 -6.92 7.93
C GLU A 232 14.33 -8.21 7.21
N SER A 233 13.21 -8.82 7.62
CA SER A 233 12.66 -10.00 6.96
C SER A 233 12.21 -9.69 5.52
N LEU A 234 11.59 -8.53 5.29
CA LEU A 234 11.26 -8.07 3.94
C LEU A 234 12.51 -7.89 3.08
N ASP A 235 13.54 -7.22 3.60
CA ASP A 235 14.76 -6.95 2.85
C ASP A 235 15.51 -8.25 2.50
N LYS A 236 15.57 -9.23 3.43
CA LYS A 236 16.09 -10.58 3.16
C LYS A 236 15.28 -11.30 2.08
N ALA A 237 13.96 -11.23 2.13
CA ALA A 237 13.09 -11.83 1.13
C ALA A 237 13.29 -11.21 -0.27
N ILE A 238 13.45 -9.88 -0.35
CA ILE A 238 13.76 -9.19 -1.61
C ILE A 238 15.12 -9.64 -2.16
N SER A 239 16.13 -9.82 -1.30
CA SER A 239 17.50 -10.16 -1.72
C SER A 239 17.61 -11.49 -2.48
N ILE A 240 16.66 -12.41 -2.28
CA ILE A 240 16.65 -13.71 -2.96
C ILE A 240 15.82 -13.70 -4.26
N CYS A 241 15.10 -12.62 -4.58
CA CYS A 241 14.25 -12.56 -5.76
C CYS A 241 15.09 -12.48 -7.04
N ALA A 242 15.12 -13.56 -7.81
CA ALA A 242 15.84 -13.67 -9.07
C ALA A 242 15.19 -14.70 -10.01
N PRO A 243 15.48 -14.67 -11.33
CA PRO A 243 15.04 -15.71 -12.25
C PRO A 243 15.40 -17.13 -11.75
N GLY A 244 14.44 -18.05 -11.80
CA GLY A 244 14.62 -19.45 -11.37
C GLY A 244 14.40 -19.70 -9.87
N VAL A 245 14.21 -18.67 -9.04
CA VAL A 245 13.86 -18.81 -7.63
C VAL A 245 12.37 -19.10 -7.47
N GLU A 246 12.03 -20.20 -6.80
CA GLU A 246 10.63 -20.55 -6.54
C GLU A 246 9.98 -19.59 -5.52
N PHE A 247 8.75 -19.12 -5.80
CA PHE A 247 8.00 -18.23 -4.90
C PHE A 247 7.91 -18.72 -3.45
N LYS A 248 7.78 -20.03 -3.22
CA LYS A 248 7.72 -20.61 -1.87
C LYS A 248 8.96 -20.34 -1.01
N LYS A 249 10.11 -20.02 -1.63
CA LYS A 249 11.34 -19.66 -0.92
C LYS A 249 11.22 -18.31 -0.21
N ILE A 250 10.42 -17.37 -0.74
CA ILE A 250 10.15 -16.07 -0.10
C ILE A 250 9.58 -16.28 1.31
N GLY A 251 8.52 -17.09 1.44
CA GLY A 251 7.93 -17.40 2.75
C GLY A 251 8.89 -18.12 3.69
N LYS A 252 9.71 -19.04 3.17
CA LYS A 252 10.75 -19.73 3.95
C LYS A 252 11.87 -18.82 4.44
N THR A 253 12.15 -17.72 3.74
CA THR A 253 13.16 -16.74 4.14
C THR A 253 12.62 -15.76 5.19
N ILE A 254 11.30 -15.52 5.20
CA ILE A 254 10.65 -14.62 6.17
C ILE A 254 10.47 -15.30 7.53
N GLN A 255 10.13 -16.61 7.55
CA GLN A 255 9.87 -17.41 8.75
C GLN A 255 11.15 -17.75 9.52
#